data_AF-A0A8X7X0F4-F1
#
_entry.id   AF-A0A8X7X0F4-F1
#
_cell.length_a   1.000
_cell.length_b   1.000
_cell.length_c   1.000
_cell.angle_alpha   90.00
_cell.angle_beta   90.00
_cell.angle_gamma   90.00
#
_symmetry.space_group_name_H-M   'P 1'
#
loop_
_entity.id
_entity.type
_entity.pdbx_description
1 polymer ?
#
loop_
_entity_poly.entity_id
_entity_poly.type
_entity_poly.pdbx_seq_one_letter_code
_entity_poly.pdbx_strand_id
1 'polypeptide(L)'
;MTSALSVLVTDYESGCNKNLKPQWALRTDFENPALDCEKRCGALDIVFVIDSSESVGLTNYTLEKNFVINTVSRLGSIAKDPKALSGTRIGVVQYSHEGTFEAIQLDDPRIDSLSAFKDAVKKLQWIAGGTWTPSALEYAYNQMIRQSRRDKARVFAVVVTDGRYDPRDNSALLTSLCDKNIVVHAIGIGDMFRRKQESESLRDIACPSGNVTEMSNFVDLVAEEFIDGMEERLCPELAVAHCTQRPVDIVFLLDGSERIGDENFRHARNFVEEVAQRLTLAKQDDDDLNARIAFLQYGGETEQQIAFSLTHNITTIMDSLSQVRYLDSSSNVGSAIIYAINNIVNQQGGRQKAVRRNAELSFVFITDGITDSKNLAEALTSLRKADAMSTVIAVGSDVDSEVLSQLALGDRAAIFREKEFALLSRPGFSDRFIRWIC
;
A
#
# COMPACT_ATOMS: atom_id res chain seq x y z
N MET A 1 17.16 -49.99 -13.14
CA MET A 1 15.75 -49.63 -12.90
C MET A 1 15.74 -48.42 -11.98
N THR A 2 15.36 -47.30 -12.55
CA THR A 2 15.22 -45.97 -11.96
C THR A 2 14.09 -45.96 -10.94
N SER A 3 14.31 -45.33 -9.79
CA SER A 3 13.26 -44.97 -8.83
C SER A 3 13.49 -43.51 -8.44
N ALA A 4 12.71 -42.63 -9.07
CA ALA A 4 12.64 -41.22 -8.76
C ALA A 4 11.88 -41.02 -7.45
N LEU A 5 12.51 -40.37 -6.46
CA LEU A 5 11.79 -39.76 -5.35
C LEU A 5 11.40 -38.34 -5.77
N SER A 6 10.11 -38.17 -6.05
CA SER A 6 9.46 -36.86 -6.15
C SER A 6 9.40 -36.23 -4.76
N VAL A 7 10.17 -35.16 -4.53
CA VAL A 7 9.98 -34.30 -3.36
C VAL A 7 8.80 -33.38 -3.66
N LEU A 8 7.74 -33.55 -2.88
CA LEU A 8 6.58 -32.67 -2.84
C LEU A 8 7.04 -31.29 -2.34
N VAL A 9 6.95 -30.29 -3.20
CA VAL A 9 6.95 -28.88 -2.82
C VAL A 9 5.61 -28.62 -2.14
N THR A 10 5.61 -28.48 -0.82
CA THR A 10 4.46 -27.93 -0.10
C THR A 10 4.56 -26.41 -0.12
N ASP A 11 3.68 -25.78 -0.91
CA ASP A 11 3.41 -24.35 -0.88
C ASP A 11 2.99 -23.95 0.56
N TYR A 12 3.85 -23.21 1.26
CA TYR A 12 3.51 -22.63 2.55
C TYR A 12 2.84 -21.28 2.32
N GLU A 13 1.55 -21.23 2.63
CA GLU A 13 0.66 -20.08 2.54
C GLU A 13 1.20 -18.83 3.28
N SER A 14 0.87 -17.69 2.67
CA SER A 14 1.04 -16.29 3.09
C SER A 14 0.82 -16.02 4.58
N GLY A 15 1.88 -15.65 5.29
CA GLY A 15 1.86 -15.28 6.70
C GLY A 15 1.71 -13.77 6.98
N CYS A 16 0.62 -13.13 6.54
CA CYS A 16 0.13 -11.90 7.18
C CYS A 16 -1.28 -12.22 7.72
N ASN A 17 -1.35 -12.78 8.94
CA ASN A 17 -2.59 -13.22 9.58
C ASN A 17 -2.87 -12.35 10.81
N LYS A 18 -3.92 -11.52 10.75
CA LYS A 18 -4.34 -10.64 11.86
C LYS A 18 -5.03 -11.37 13.02
N ASN A 19 -5.37 -12.66 12.88
CA ASN A 19 -6.31 -13.33 13.79
C ASN A 19 -5.73 -14.48 14.66
N LEU A 20 -4.41 -14.56 14.84
CA LEU A 20 -3.83 -15.50 15.81
C LEU A 20 -3.44 -14.79 17.10
N LYS A 21 -4.33 -14.81 18.11
CA LYS A 21 -3.89 -14.85 19.52
C LYS A 21 -3.66 -16.32 19.89
N PRO A 22 -2.41 -16.81 19.96
CA PRO A 22 -2.17 -18.18 20.40
C PRO A 22 -2.44 -18.33 21.91
N GLN A 23 -3.05 -19.45 22.27
CA GLN A 23 -3.60 -19.76 23.60
C GLN A 23 -2.53 -20.14 24.66
N TRP A 24 -1.34 -19.53 24.61
CA TRP A 24 -0.30 -19.67 25.63
C TRP A 24 0.11 -18.31 26.23
N ALA A 25 -0.85 -17.41 26.43
CA ALA A 25 -0.61 -16.12 27.08
C ALA A 25 -0.52 -16.27 28.61
N LEU A 26 0.58 -16.80 29.14
CA LEU A 26 0.99 -16.61 30.55
C LEU A 26 2.52 -16.72 30.68
N ARG A 27 3.26 -15.68 30.24
CA ARG A 27 4.42 -15.09 30.96
C ARG A 27 5.18 -14.06 30.10
N THR A 28 5.25 -12.85 30.65
CA THR A 28 6.29 -11.80 30.52
C THR A 28 6.62 -11.24 29.12
N ASP A 29 6.12 -10.03 28.88
CA ASP A 29 6.75 -8.87 28.24
C ASP A 29 7.64 -9.11 27.01
N PHE A 30 7.00 -9.43 25.88
CA PHE A 30 7.46 -9.04 24.55
C PHE A 30 6.21 -8.75 23.70
N GLU A 31 5.92 -7.46 23.48
CA GLU A 31 4.98 -7.05 22.43
C GLU A 31 5.54 -7.49 21.08
N ASN A 32 4.74 -8.28 20.35
CA ASN A 32 5.06 -8.81 19.04
C ASN A 32 5.20 -7.64 18.04
N PRO A 33 6.27 -7.55 17.22
CA PRO A 33 6.40 -6.46 16.26
C PRO A 33 5.27 -6.55 15.24
N ALA A 34 4.43 -5.53 15.18
CA ALA A 34 3.48 -5.35 14.11
C ALA A 34 4.24 -5.26 12.79
N LEU A 35 4.12 -6.31 11.98
CA LEU A 35 4.48 -6.31 10.58
C LEU A 35 3.53 -5.30 9.91
N ASP A 36 3.99 -4.09 9.59
CA ASP A 36 3.18 -3.18 8.79
C ASP A 36 3.29 -3.64 7.34
N CYS A 37 2.39 -4.55 7.02
CA CYS A 37 2.08 -4.85 5.65
C CYS A 37 1.40 -3.55 5.13
N GLU A 38 2.15 -2.59 4.54
CA GLU A 38 1.54 -1.46 3.81
C GLU A 38 0.59 -2.10 2.79
N LYS A 39 -0.73 -1.88 2.94
CA LYS A 39 -1.73 -2.53 2.09
C LYS A 39 -1.65 -2.00 0.67
N ARG A 40 -0.73 -2.56 -0.11
CA ARG A 40 -0.69 -2.40 -1.55
C ARG A 40 -1.57 -3.45 -2.17
N CYS A 41 -2.82 -3.06 -2.36
CA CYS A 41 -3.69 -3.77 -3.26
C CYS A 41 -3.04 -3.78 -4.64
N GLY A 42 -3.16 -4.88 -5.38
CA GLY A 42 -2.82 -4.89 -6.80
C GLY A 42 -3.63 -3.85 -7.60
N ALA A 43 -3.66 -3.95 -8.92
CA ALA A 43 -4.57 -3.11 -9.69
C ALA A 43 -6.03 -3.35 -9.22
N LEU A 44 -6.66 -2.33 -8.63
CA LEU A 44 -8.03 -2.38 -8.14
C LEU A 44 -8.92 -1.37 -8.86
N ASP A 45 -10.07 -1.80 -9.34
CA ASP A 45 -11.13 -0.93 -9.84
C ASP A 45 -12.37 -1.08 -8.95
N ILE A 46 -12.72 -0.04 -8.21
CA ILE A 46 -13.81 -0.06 -7.23
C ILE A 46 -14.91 0.89 -7.69
N VAL A 47 -16.14 0.40 -7.82
CA VAL A 47 -17.32 1.21 -8.16
C VAL A 47 -18.29 1.23 -6.98
N PHE A 48 -18.56 2.40 -6.45
CA PHE A 48 -19.65 2.61 -5.49
C PHE A 48 -20.94 2.96 -6.24
N VAL A 49 -22.02 2.24 -5.97
CA VAL A 49 -23.37 2.54 -6.46
C VAL A 49 -24.20 2.94 -5.25
N ILE A 50 -24.53 4.23 -5.13
CA ILE A 50 -25.12 4.83 -3.93
C ILE A 50 -26.52 5.38 -4.21
N ASP A 51 -27.42 5.22 -3.25
CA ASP A 51 -28.84 5.53 -3.39
C ASP A 51 -29.10 6.98 -2.99
N SER A 52 -29.59 7.79 -3.92
CA SER A 52 -29.92 9.20 -3.73
C SER A 52 -31.43 9.44 -3.75
N SER A 53 -32.23 8.39 -3.54
CA SER A 53 -33.69 8.46 -3.53
C SER A 53 -34.25 9.34 -2.41
N GLU A 54 -35.55 9.63 -2.51
CA GLU A 54 -36.27 10.41 -1.50
C GLU A 54 -36.35 9.70 -0.15
N SER A 55 -36.47 8.37 -0.14
CA SER A 55 -36.61 7.55 1.07
C SER A 55 -35.33 7.51 1.90
N VAL A 56 -34.16 7.59 1.26
CA VAL A 56 -32.88 7.78 1.93
C VAL A 56 -32.85 9.14 2.64
N GLY A 57 -33.17 10.22 1.91
CA GLY A 57 -33.15 11.59 2.44
C GLY A 57 -31.75 12.20 2.54
N LEU A 58 -31.67 13.54 2.54
CA LEU A 58 -30.41 14.30 2.46
C LEU A 58 -29.40 13.94 3.57
N THR A 59 -29.86 13.74 4.81
CA THR A 59 -28.99 13.42 5.95
C THR A 59 -28.33 12.07 5.79
N ASN A 60 -29.07 11.04 5.39
CA ASN A 60 -28.53 9.68 5.20
C ASN A 60 -27.66 9.61 3.95
N TYR A 61 -28.05 10.27 2.87
CA TYR A 61 -27.22 10.40 1.67
C TYR A 61 -25.86 11.06 1.97
N THR A 62 -25.81 12.01 2.93
CA THR A 62 -24.54 12.56 3.41
C THR A 62 -23.68 11.51 4.13
N LEU A 63 -24.30 10.59 4.87
CA LEU A 63 -23.59 9.46 5.50
C LEU A 63 -23.05 8.47 4.46
N GLU A 64 -23.80 8.19 3.40
CA GLU A 64 -23.31 7.37 2.27
C GLU A 64 -22.06 7.98 1.61
N LYS A 65 -22.07 9.29 1.34
CA LYS A 65 -20.91 10.01 0.81
C LYS A 65 -19.70 9.92 1.75
N ASN A 66 -19.93 10.07 3.05
CA ASN A 66 -18.86 9.96 4.04
C ASN A 66 -18.31 8.53 4.11
N PHE A 67 -19.17 7.53 3.99
CA PHE A 67 -18.76 6.12 3.90
C PHE A 67 -17.86 5.86 2.69
N VAL A 68 -18.25 6.35 1.49
CA VAL A 68 -17.41 6.25 0.29
C VAL A 68 -16.05 6.91 0.52
N ILE A 69 -16.05 8.15 1.03
CA ILE A 69 -14.82 8.91 1.30
C ILE A 69 -13.91 8.20 2.32
N ASN A 70 -14.48 7.69 3.41
CA ASN A 70 -13.72 7.09 4.50
C ASN A 70 -13.16 5.74 4.10
N THR A 71 -13.93 4.92 3.39
CA THR A 71 -13.47 3.64 2.84
C THR A 71 -12.28 3.84 1.90
N VAL A 72 -12.39 4.79 0.96
CA VAL A 72 -11.29 5.10 0.04
C VAL A 72 -10.08 5.69 0.75
N SER A 73 -10.30 6.50 1.79
CA SER A 73 -9.19 7.04 2.59
C SER A 73 -8.39 5.96 3.33
N ARG A 74 -9.05 4.83 3.67
CA ARG A 74 -8.42 3.68 4.32
C ARG A 74 -7.69 2.75 3.35
N LEU A 75 -8.16 2.66 2.10
CA LEU A 75 -7.53 1.84 1.06
C LEU A 75 -6.16 2.36 0.56
N GLY A 76 -5.75 3.57 0.96
CA GLY A 76 -4.44 4.12 0.63
C GLY A 76 -4.38 4.83 -0.72
N SER A 77 -3.31 4.59 -1.50
CA SER A 77 -2.97 5.41 -2.66
C SER A 77 -3.89 5.20 -3.87
N ILE A 78 -4.43 6.29 -4.40
CA ILE A 78 -5.18 6.33 -5.67
C ILE A 78 -4.19 6.35 -6.84
N ALA A 79 -4.52 5.66 -7.94
CA ALA A 79 -3.72 5.67 -9.14
C ALA A 79 -3.61 7.11 -9.71
N LYS A 80 -2.38 7.62 -9.83
CA LYS A 80 -2.10 8.96 -10.38
C LYS A 80 -2.41 9.09 -11.88
N ASP A 81 -2.34 7.97 -12.61
CA ASP A 81 -2.69 7.89 -14.03
C ASP A 81 -3.80 6.84 -14.21
N PRO A 82 -4.96 7.18 -14.84
CA PRO A 82 -6.01 6.23 -15.16
C PRO A 82 -5.56 4.99 -15.96
N LYS A 83 -4.44 5.08 -16.69
CA LYS A 83 -3.84 3.99 -17.47
C LYS A 83 -2.75 3.23 -16.71
N ALA A 84 -2.48 3.58 -15.45
CA ALA A 84 -1.49 2.88 -14.63
C ALA A 84 -1.86 1.39 -14.50
N LEU A 85 -0.85 0.54 -14.68
CA LEU A 85 -0.99 -0.92 -14.58
C LEU A 85 -1.15 -1.41 -13.13
N SER A 86 -1.02 -0.51 -12.15
CA SER A 86 -1.14 -0.75 -10.71
C SER A 86 -1.89 0.40 -10.01
N GLY A 87 -2.23 0.24 -8.73
CA GLY A 87 -2.94 1.23 -7.93
C GLY A 87 -4.46 1.19 -8.05
N THR A 88 -5.14 1.90 -7.15
CA THR A 88 -6.61 1.86 -7.01
C THR A 88 -7.27 2.96 -7.84
N ARG A 89 -8.27 2.59 -8.66
CA ARG A 89 -9.17 3.52 -9.34
C ARG A 89 -10.56 3.42 -8.73
N ILE A 90 -11.20 4.56 -8.50
CA ILE A 90 -12.52 4.61 -7.87
C ILE A 90 -13.51 5.33 -8.77
N GLY A 91 -14.66 4.69 -8.99
CA GLY A 91 -15.84 5.29 -9.59
C GLY A 91 -16.97 5.39 -8.57
N VAL A 92 -17.85 6.36 -8.76
CA VAL A 92 -19.09 6.51 -7.98
C VAL A 92 -20.22 6.71 -8.96
N VAL A 93 -21.33 6.00 -8.77
CA VAL A 93 -22.61 6.20 -9.46
C VAL A 93 -23.63 6.49 -8.38
N GLN A 94 -24.22 7.68 -8.41
CA GLN A 94 -25.43 7.94 -7.65
C GLN A 94 -26.65 7.83 -8.55
N TYR A 95 -27.75 7.33 -8.00
CA TYR A 95 -29.00 7.15 -8.74
C TYR A 95 -30.21 7.58 -7.91
N SER A 96 -31.31 7.89 -8.58
CA SER A 96 -32.63 7.94 -7.95
C SER A 96 -33.69 7.36 -8.88
N HIS A 97 -34.32 8.18 -9.71
CA HIS A 97 -35.41 7.80 -10.60
C HIS A 97 -34.96 7.56 -12.05
N GLU A 98 -35.90 7.19 -12.92
CA GLU A 98 -35.68 6.86 -14.33
C GLU A 98 -34.68 7.79 -15.03
N GLY A 99 -33.60 7.19 -15.57
CA GLY A 99 -32.59 7.90 -16.35
C GLY A 99 -31.71 8.89 -15.58
N THR A 100 -31.87 8.98 -14.25
CA THR A 100 -31.16 9.98 -13.44
C THR A 100 -29.97 9.36 -12.73
N PHE A 101 -28.82 9.46 -13.39
CA PHE A 101 -27.53 8.98 -12.89
C PHE A 101 -26.52 10.13 -12.92
N GLU A 102 -25.79 10.33 -11.82
CA GLU A 102 -24.60 11.18 -11.80
C GLU A 102 -23.40 10.32 -11.40
N ALA A 103 -22.29 10.46 -12.15
CA ALA A 103 -21.16 9.56 -11.99
C ALA A 103 -19.81 10.27 -11.98
N ILE A 104 -18.92 9.78 -11.12
CA ILE A 104 -17.49 10.03 -11.16
C ILE A 104 -16.87 8.83 -11.86
N GLN A 105 -16.37 9.03 -13.09
CA GLN A 105 -15.88 7.95 -13.95
C GLN A 105 -14.63 7.26 -13.36
N LEU A 106 -14.51 5.95 -13.60
CA LEU A 106 -13.38 5.14 -13.13
C LEU A 106 -12.03 5.61 -13.71
N ASP A 107 -12.04 6.12 -14.93
CA ASP A 107 -10.87 6.59 -15.67
C ASP A 107 -10.81 8.12 -15.79
N ASP A 108 -11.52 8.86 -14.91
CA ASP A 108 -11.47 10.32 -14.88
C ASP A 108 -10.04 10.80 -14.54
N PRO A 109 -9.34 11.49 -15.47
CA PRO A 109 -7.96 11.92 -15.24
C PRO A 109 -7.84 13.01 -14.18
N ARG A 110 -8.96 13.59 -13.71
CA ARG A 110 -8.99 14.59 -12.64
C ARG A 110 -8.95 13.94 -11.25
N ILE A 111 -9.17 12.62 -11.15
CA ILE A 111 -9.20 11.87 -9.89
C ILE A 111 -7.85 11.17 -9.71
N ASP A 112 -6.78 11.97 -9.58
CA ASP A 112 -5.40 11.52 -9.47
C ASP A 112 -4.90 11.40 -8.02
N SER A 113 -5.75 11.76 -7.05
CA SER A 113 -5.39 11.90 -5.65
C SER A 113 -6.61 11.77 -4.74
N LEU A 114 -6.37 11.37 -3.48
CA LEU A 114 -7.42 11.26 -2.47
C LEU A 114 -8.15 12.59 -2.23
N SER A 115 -7.43 13.72 -2.32
CA SER A 115 -8.04 15.04 -2.17
C SER A 115 -8.99 15.35 -3.32
N ALA A 116 -8.56 15.12 -4.57
CA ALA A 116 -9.40 15.35 -5.75
C ALA A 116 -10.65 14.47 -5.71
N PHE A 117 -10.51 13.19 -5.32
CA PHE A 117 -11.64 12.29 -5.12
C PHE A 117 -12.61 12.80 -4.06
N LYS A 118 -12.11 13.19 -2.87
CA LYS A 118 -12.94 13.75 -1.78
C LYS A 118 -13.74 14.96 -2.24
N ASP A 119 -13.11 15.87 -2.98
CA ASP A 119 -13.77 17.08 -3.47
C ASP A 119 -14.82 16.77 -4.55
N ALA A 120 -14.57 15.79 -5.42
CA ALA A 120 -15.53 15.33 -6.41
C ALA A 120 -16.76 14.70 -5.74
N VAL A 121 -16.58 13.77 -4.80
CA VAL A 121 -17.69 13.16 -4.06
C VAL A 121 -18.47 14.22 -3.30
N LYS A 122 -17.81 15.15 -2.60
CA LYS A 122 -18.50 16.24 -1.88
C LYS A 122 -19.40 17.10 -2.77
N LYS A 123 -19.07 17.27 -4.05
CA LYS A 123 -19.88 18.06 -4.99
C LYS A 123 -21.16 17.38 -5.46
N LEU A 124 -21.26 16.05 -5.38
CA LEU A 124 -22.49 15.33 -5.74
C LEU A 124 -23.66 15.85 -4.90
N GLN A 125 -24.74 16.26 -5.57
CA GLN A 125 -25.94 16.77 -4.90
C GLN A 125 -26.96 15.65 -4.73
N TRP A 126 -27.69 15.69 -3.61
CA TRP A 126 -28.80 14.76 -3.40
C TRP A 126 -29.87 15.01 -4.47
N ILE A 127 -30.26 13.95 -5.17
CA ILE A 127 -31.17 14.05 -6.32
C ILE A 127 -32.62 14.01 -5.86
N ALA A 128 -32.95 13.15 -4.89
CA ALA A 128 -34.31 12.77 -4.51
C ALA A 128 -35.11 12.09 -5.65
N GLY A 129 -36.30 11.59 -5.34
CA GLY A 129 -37.19 10.88 -6.26
C GLY A 129 -37.33 9.39 -5.92
N GLY A 130 -37.64 8.59 -6.94
CA GLY A 130 -37.76 7.12 -6.80
C GLY A 130 -36.41 6.42 -6.65
N THR A 131 -36.46 5.09 -6.61
CA THR A 131 -35.29 4.21 -6.41
C THR A 131 -35.20 3.24 -7.58
N TRP A 132 -34.27 3.44 -8.51
CA TRP A 132 -34.13 2.65 -9.74
C TRP A 132 -32.84 1.80 -9.70
N THR A 133 -32.75 0.96 -8.67
CA THR A 133 -31.57 0.14 -8.40
C THR A 133 -31.23 -0.81 -9.56
N PRO A 134 -32.17 -1.64 -10.09
CA PRO A 134 -31.87 -2.48 -11.25
C PRO A 134 -31.23 -1.70 -12.43
N SER A 135 -31.80 -0.57 -12.82
CA SER A 135 -31.25 0.27 -13.90
C SER A 135 -29.89 0.86 -13.55
N ALA A 136 -29.67 1.24 -12.29
CA ALA A 136 -28.38 1.75 -11.81
C ALA A 136 -27.26 0.71 -11.91
N LEU A 137 -27.57 -0.56 -11.61
CA LEU A 137 -26.62 -1.67 -11.72
C LEU A 137 -26.23 -1.94 -13.18
N GLU A 138 -27.18 -1.87 -14.11
CA GLU A 138 -26.90 -1.95 -15.54
C GLU A 138 -26.03 -0.77 -16.01
N TYR A 139 -26.35 0.45 -15.59
CA TYR A 139 -25.57 1.65 -15.89
C TYR A 139 -24.13 1.52 -15.38
N ALA A 140 -23.95 1.14 -14.12
CA ALA A 140 -22.63 0.94 -13.50
C ALA A 140 -21.81 -0.10 -14.28
N TYR A 141 -22.42 -1.20 -14.70
CA TYR A 141 -21.73 -2.19 -15.53
C TYR A 141 -21.35 -1.63 -16.91
N ASN A 142 -22.32 -1.12 -17.67
CA ASN A 142 -22.12 -0.78 -19.07
C ASN A 142 -21.28 0.48 -19.27
N GLN A 143 -21.43 1.49 -18.41
CA GLN A 143 -20.76 2.78 -18.57
C GLN A 143 -19.47 2.88 -17.75
N MET A 144 -19.39 2.25 -16.58
CA MET A 144 -18.20 2.38 -15.72
C MET A 144 -17.25 1.20 -15.91
N ILE A 145 -17.75 -0.03 -15.72
CA ILE A 145 -16.88 -1.20 -15.59
C ILE A 145 -16.49 -1.74 -16.97
N ARG A 146 -17.46 -2.01 -17.84
CA ARG A 146 -17.23 -2.67 -19.13
C ARG A 146 -16.35 -1.85 -20.07
N GLN A 147 -16.48 -0.52 -20.05
CA GLN A 147 -15.74 0.38 -20.93
C GLN A 147 -14.32 0.65 -20.43
N SER A 148 -14.14 0.74 -19.11
CA SER A 148 -12.91 1.29 -18.53
C SER A 148 -12.09 0.29 -17.70
N ARG A 149 -12.55 -0.93 -17.44
CA ARG A 149 -11.83 -1.93 -16.61
C ARG A 149 -10.43 -2.23 -17.15
N ARG A 150 -9.45 -2.35 -16.24
CA ARG A 150 -8.09 -2.81 -16.58
C ARG A 150 -8.05 -4.34 -16.65
N ASP A 151 -7.32 -4.90 -17.62
CA ASP A 151 -7.27 -6.35 -17.86
C ASP A 151 -6.77 -7.18 -16.66
N LYS A 152 -5.84 -6.61 -15.88
CA LYS A 152 -5.25 -7.26 -14.70
C LYS A 152 -5.84 -6.77 -13.37
N ALA A 153 -6.85 -5.90 -13.41
CA ALA A 153 -7.43 -5.35 -12.20
C ALA A 153 -8.52 -6.25 -11.62
N ARG A 154 -8.54 -6.35 -10.29
CA ARG A 154 -9.68 -6.93 -9.57
C ARG A 154 -10.77 -5.87 -9.51
N VAL A 155 -11.99 -6.24 -9.85
CA VAL A 155 -13.12 -5.31 -9.94
C VAL A 155 -14.08 -5.56 -8.79
N PHE A 156 -14.36 -4.52 -8.01
CA PHE A 156 -15.32 -4.54 -6.92
C PHE A 156 -16.47 -3.58 -7.20
N ALA A 157 -17.69 -4.00 -6.87
CA ALA A 157 -18.86 -3.14 -6.85
C ALA A 157 -19.43 -3.10 -5.43
N VAL A 158 -19.58 -1.92 -4.86
CA VAL A 158 -20.20 -1.72 -3.53
C VAL A 158 -21.53 -1.00 -3.76
N VAL A 159 -22.63 -1.70 -3.50
CA VAL A 159 -23.99 -1.19 -3.72
C VAL A 159 -24.60 -0.85 -2.36
N VAL A 160 -25.07 0.38 -2.19
CA VAL A 160 -25.77 0.84 -0.99
C VAL A 160 -27.20 1.19 -1.38
N THR A 161 -28.18 0.66 -0.65
CA THR A 161 -29.60 0.93 -0.87
C THR A 161 -30.40 0.79 0.43
N ASP A 162 -31.53 1.49 0.53
CA ASP A 162 -32.51 1.30 1.60
C ASP A 162 -33.54 0.20 1.31
N GLY A 163 -33.41 -0.44 0.14
CA GLY A 163 -33.96 -1.77 -0.09
C GLY A 163 -35.32 -1.85 -0.75
N ARG A 164 -35.78 -0.82 -1.46
CA ARG A 164 -36.98 -0.91 -2.32
C ARG A 164 -36.79 -0.13 -3.63
N TYR A 165 -36.73 -0.82 -4.77
CA TYR A 165 -36.79 -0.15 -6.08
C TYR A 165 -38.24 0.08 -6.53
N ASP A 166 -38.42 1.04 -7.42
CA ASP A 166 -39.68 1.40 -8.05
C ASP A 166 -40.21 0.23 -8.91
N PRO A 167 -41.46 -0.23 -8.76
CA PRO A 167 -42.00 -1.36 -9.53
C PRO A 167 -41.98 -1.17 -11.06
N ARG A 168 -41.78 0.07 -11.54
CA ARG A 168 -41.60 0.38 -12.97
C ARG A 168 -40.21 0.02 -13.50
N ASP A 169 -39.22 -0.14 -12.62
CA ASP A 169 -37.88 -0.57 -13.00
C ASP A 169 -37.87 -2.07 -13.33
N ASN A 170 -36.95 -2.46 -14.21
CA ASN A 170 -36.86 -3.83 -14.71
C ASN A 170 -36.04 -4.70 -13.75
N SER A 171 -36.74 -5.50 -12.95
CA SER A 171 -36.12 -6.41 -11.96
C SER A 171 -35.11 -7.40 -12.55
N ALA A 172 -35.19 -7.70 -13.85
CA ALA A 172 -34.20 -8.56 -14.52
C ALA A 172 -32.79 -7.95 -14.54
N LEU A 173 -32.65 -6.63 -14.31
CA LEU A 173 -31.38 -5.94 -14.26
C LEU A 173 -30.68 -6.02 -12.90
N LEU A 174 -31.32 -6.58 -11.86
CA LEU A 174 -30.69 -6.76 -10.54
C LEU A 174 -29.40 -7.57 -10.62
N THR A 175 -29.34 -8.54 -11.54
CA THR A 175 -28.18 -9.41 -11.75
C THR A 175 -27.21 -8.86 -12.80
N SER A 176 -27.28 -7.57 -13.16
CA SER A 176 -26.45 -6.98 -14.23
C SER A 176 -24.94 -7.02 -13.94
N LEU A 177 -24.54 -7.20 -12.68
CA LEU A 177 -23.14 -7.33 -12.27
C LEU A 177 -22.67 -8.80 -12.18
N CYS A 178 -23.58 -9.77 -12.28
CA CYS A 178 -23.27 -11.19 -12.10
C CYS A 178 -22.55 -11.81 -13.31
N ASP A 179 -21.79 -12.88 -13.03
CA ASP A 179 -21.03 -13.67 -14.02
C ASP A 179 -20.01 -12.87 -14.86
N LYS A 180 -19.52 -11.75 -14.32
CA LYS A 180 -18.64 -10.79 -15.03
C LYS A 180 -17.24 -10.64 -14.42
N ASN A 181 -16.88 -11.55 -13.50
CA ASN A 181 -15.67 -11.46 -12.68
C ASN A 181 -15.62 -10.15 -11.85
N ILE A 182 -16.76 -9.79 -11.27
CA ILE A 182 -16.94 -8.62 -10.40
C ILE A 182 -17.32 -9.16 -9.02
N VAL A 183 -16.65 -8.67 -7.97
CA VAL A 183 -17.02 -9.02 -6.60
C VAL A 183 -17.98 -7.96 -6.08
N VAL A 184 -19.25 -8.34 -5.90
CA VAL A 184 -20.31 -7.42 -5.48
C VAL A 184 -20.52 -7.49 -3.96
N HIS A 185 -20.57 -6.33 -3.33
CA HIS A 185 -20.90 -6.13 -1.92
C HIS A 185 -22.18 -5.31 -1.85
N ALA A 186 -23.31 -5.96 -1.54
CA ALA A 186 -24.58 -5.29 -1.36
C ALA A 186 -24.78 -4.92 0.12
N ILE A 187 -25.08 -3.65 0.39
CA ILE A 187 -25.34 -3.11 1.72
C ILE A 187 -26.78 -2.59 1.72
N GLY A 188 -27.64 -3.26 2.49
CA GLY A 188 -29.02 -2.85 2.68
C GLY A 188 -29.23 -2.21 4.04
N ILE A 189 -29.93 -1.08 4.09
CA ILE A 189 -30.07 -0.27 5.31
C ILE A 189 -31.54 0.01 5.61
N GLY A 190 -31.96 -0.21 6.86
CA GLY A 190 -33.27 0.21 7.34
C GLY A 190 -34.31 -0.91 7.39
N ASP A 191 -35.57 -0.58 7.19
CA ASP A 191 -36.70 -1.48 7.48
C ASP A 191 -37.03 -2.48 6.36
N MET A 192 -36.21 -2.54 5.30
CA MET A 192 -36.32 -3.52 4.21
C MET A 192 -36.42 -4.97 4.72
N PHE A 193 -35.80 -5.27 5.86
CA PHE A 193 -35.82 -6.60 6.49
C PHE A 193 -37.14 -6.96 7.17
N ARG A 194 -38.02 -5.98 7.41
CA ARG A 194 -39.33 -6.18 8.05
C ARG A 194 -40.45 -6.45 7.05
N ARG A 195 -40.26 -6.19 5.75
CA ARG A 195 -41.31 -6.29 4.71
C ARG A 195 -40.84 -7.09 3.49
N LYS A 196 -40.99 -8.42 3.56
CA LYS A 196 -40.55 -9.39 2.53
C LYS A 196 -41.19 -9.25 1.14
N GLN A 197 -42.32 -8.56 0.98
CA GLN A 197 -43.12 -8.63 -0.25
C GLN A 197 -42.69 -7.65 -1.35
N GLU A 198 -41.88 -6.63 -1.03
CA GLU A 198 -41.46 -5.59 -1.99
C GLU A 198 -40.01 -5.12 -1.76
N SER A 199 -39.23 -5.84 -0.96
CA SER A 199 -37.82 -5.51 -0.72
C SER A 199 -36.96 -6.06 -1.84
N GLU A 200 -35.98 -5.30 -2.29
CA GLU A 200 -34.96 -5.80 -3.20
C GLU A 200 -34.26 -7.02 -2.60
N SER A 201 -34.02 -8.03 -3.43
CA SER A 201 -33.17 -9.15 -3.00
C SER A 201 -31.73 -8.67 -3.04
N LEU A 202 -31.18 -8.30 -1.87
CA LEU A 202 -29.75 -7.99 -1.75
C LEU A 202 -28.87 -9.15 -2.24
N ARG A 203 -29.39 -10.38 -2.21
CA ARG A 203 -28.72 -11.56 -2.77
C ARG A 203 -28.68 -11.56 -4.29
N ASP A 204 -29.71 -11.03 -4.95
CA ASP A 204 -29.74 -10.92 -6.40
C ASP A 204 -28.75 -9.83 -6.85
N ILE A 205 -28.67 -8.72 -6.10
CA ILE A 205 -27.68 -7.65 -6.31
C ILE A 205 -26.26 -8.16 -6.08
N ALA A 206 -26.01 -8.82 -4.94
CA ALA A 206 -24.69 -9.33 -4.57
C ALA A 206 -24.23 -10.51 -5.45
N CYS A 207 -25.14 -11.12 -6.23
CA CYS A 207 -24.92 -12.38 -6.93
C CYS A 207 -24.67 -13.56 -5.97
N PRO A 208 -24.73 -14.82 -6.45
CA PRO A 208 -24.53 -16.00 -5.60
C PRO A 208 -23.18 -16.05 -4.86
N SER A 209 -22.16 -15.38 -5.41
CA SER A 209 -20.78 -15.37 -4.89
C SER A 209 -20.39 -14.09 -4.16
N GLY A 210 -21.28 -13.10 -4.04
CA GLY A 210 -20.97 -11.83 -3.38
C GLY A 210 -21.40 -11.77 -1.93
N ASN A 211 -21.14 -10.61 -1.32
CA ASN A 211 -21.34 -10.38 0.09
C ASN A 211 -22.56 -9.50 0.33
N VAL A 212 -23.37 -9.85 1.32
CA VAL A 212 -24.52 -9.05 1.76
C VAL A 212 -24.25 -8.55 3.17
N THR A 213 -24.44 -7.25 3.39
CA THR A 213 -24.42 -6.62 4.71
C THR A 213 -25.79 -6.00 4.97
N GLU A 214 -26.40 -6.37 6.08
CA GLU A 214 -27.68 -5.82 6.52
C GLU A 214 -27.44 -4.86 7.69
N MET A 215 -27.96 -3.64 7.60
CA MET A 215 -27.81 -2.60 8.63
C MET A 215 -29.16 -2.06 9.08
N SER A 216 -29.23 -1.66 10.35
CA SER A 216 -30.44 -1.02 10.87
C SER A 216 -30.46 0.48 10.60
N ASN A 217 -29.30 1.16 10.63
CA ASN A 217 -29.22 2.60 10.49
C ASN A 217 -28.07 3.04 9.58
N PHE A 218 -28.24 4.17 8.88
CA PHE A 218 -27.19 4.75 8.04
C PHE A 218 -25.96 5.22 8.82
N VAL A 219 -26.08 5.46 10.13
CA VAL A 219 -24.95 5.83 10.99
C VAL A 219 -23.94 4.67 11.09
N ASP A 220 -24.39 3.42 10.91
CA ASP A 220 -23.54 2.24 10.99
C ASP A 220 -22.56 2.16 9.79
N LEU A 221 -22.87 2.82 8.67
CA LEU A 221 -21.98 2.93 7.51
C LEU A 221 -20.67 3.66 7.81
N VAL A 222 -20.70 4.60 8.76
CA VAL A 222 -19.52 5.43 9.09
C VAL A 222 -18.82 4.93 10.36
N ALA A 223 -19.23 3.79 10.91
CA ALA A 223 -18.55 3.15 12.03
C ALA A 223 -17.16 2.67 11.61
N GLU A 224 -16.15 2.93 12.45
CA GLU A 224 -14.75 2.57 12.15
C GLU A 224 -14.60 1.06 11.88
N GLU A 225 -15.19 0.22 12.74
CA GLU A 225 -15.13 -1.24 12.59
C GLU A 225 -15.70 -1.72 11.24
N PHE A 226 -16.75 -1.06 10.74
CA PHE A 226 -17.34 -1.43 9.46
C PHE A 226 -16.45 -1.00 8.28
N ILE A 227 -15.92 0.22 8.34
CA ILE A 227 -15.01 0.74 7.31
C ILE A 227 -13.74 -0.12 7.24
N ASP A 228 -13.15 -0.47 8.39
CA ASP A 228 -11.96 -1.32 8.47
C ASP A 228 -12.25 -2.72 7.88
N GLY A 229 -13.42 -3.28 8.19
CA GLY A 229 -13.85 -4.56 7.61
C GLY A 229 -14.14 -4.49 6.11
N MET A 230 -14.56 -3.33 5.59
CA MET A 230 -14.74 -3.10 4.15
C MET A 230 -13.39 -2.95 3.44
N GLU A 231 -12.45 -2.24 4.03
CA GLU A 231 -11.07 -2.12 3.54
C GLU A 231 -10.42 -3.49 3.36
N GLU A 232 -10.54 -4.39 4.34
CA GLU A 232 -10.02 -5.76 4.25
C GLU A 232 -10.69 -6.60 3.16
N ARG A 233 -11.98 -6.38 2.89
CA ARG A 233 -12.71 -7.10 1.84
C ARG A 233 -12.39 -6.59 0.43
N LEU A 234 -12.21 -5.28 0.28
CA LEU A 234 -11.89 -4.63 -0.98
C LEU A 234 -10.40 -4.78 -1.33
N CYS A 235 -9.55 -4.97 -0.33
CA CYS A 235 -8.12 -5.19 -0.47
C CYS A 235 -7.65 -6.36 0.42
N PRO A 236 -8.05 -7.61 0.09
CA PRO A 236 -7.68 -8.78 0.88
C PRO A 236 -6.23 -9.20 0.63
N GLU A 237 -5.67 -8.84 -0.52
CA GLU A 237 -4.28 -9.10 -0.86
C GLU A 237 -3.39 -8.02 -0.24
N LEU A 238 -2.72 -8.41 0.83
CA LEU A 238 -1.39 -7.91 1.16
C LEU A 238 -0.40 -8.49 0.15
N ALA A 239 -0.49 -8.02 -1.09
CA ALA A 239 0.48 -8.34 -2.10
C ALA A 239 1.74 -7.53 -1.81
N VAL A 240 2.65 -8.13 -1.05
CA VAL A 240 4.08 -7.81 -1.13
C VAL A 240 4.46 -8.10 -2.58
N ALA A 241 4.41 -7.07 -3.43
CA ALA A 241 4.74 -7.20 -4.84
C ALA A 241 6.24 -7.41 -4.92
N HIS A 242 6.68 -8.69 -4.78
CA HIS A 242 8.07 -9.09 -4.75
C HIS A 242 8.91 -8.20 -5.66
N CYS A 243 10.10 -7.77 -5.24
CA CYS A 243 11.05 -7.01 -6.05
C CYS A 243 11.18 -7.54 -7.50
N THR A 244 10.89 -8.83 -7.75
CA THR A 244 10.85 -9.45 -9.07
C THR A 244 9.77 -8.94 -10.04
N GLN A 245 8.73 -8.27 -9.55
CA GLN A 245 7.55 -7.86 -10.32
C GLN A 245 7.47 -6.34 -10.55
N ARG A 246 8.42 -5.57 -10.01
CA ARG A 246 8.48 -4.12 -10.13
C ARG A 246 9.93 -3.62 -10.03
N PRO A 247 10.27 -2.45 -10.57
CA PRO A 247 11.61 -1.92 -10.44
C PRO A 247 11.77 -1.26 -9.06
N VAL A 248 12.84 -1.59 -8.33
CA VAL A 248 13.15 -1.01 -7.01
C VAL A 248 14.61 -0.55 -6.98
N ASP A 249 14.87 0.69 -6.64
CA ASP A 249 16.22 1.25 -6.45
C ASP A 249 16.46 1.49 -4.96
N ILE A 250 17.36 0.72 -4.34
CA ILE A 250 17.61 0.71 -2.90
C ILE A 250 18.93 1.43 -2.60
N VAL A 251 18.90 2.38 -1.67
CA VAL A 251 20.08 3.12 -1.20
C VAL A 251 20.30 2.79 0.27
N PHE A 252 21.34 2.02 0.57
CA PHE A 252 21.77 1.77 1.94
C PHE A 252 22.65 2.92 2.44
N LEU A 253 22.32 3.45 3.62
CA LEU A 253 23.12 4.40 4.37
C LEU A 253 23.55 3.72 5.67
N LEU A 254 24.83 3.34 5.75
CA LEU A 254 25.41 2.75 6.94
C LEU A 254 26.14 3.82 7.76
N ASP A 255 25.74 3.93 9.01
CA ASP A 255 26.39 4.76 10.00
C ASP A 255 27.81 4.22 10.30
N GLY A 256 28.81 5.06 10.08
CA GLY A 256 30.23 4.79 10.29
C GLY A 256 30.77 5.41 11.57
N SER A 257 29.91 5.72 12.54
CA SER A 257 30.32 6.39 13.77
C SER A 257 31.06 5.49 14.76
N GLU A 258 31.89 6.10 15.61
CA GLU A 258 32.65 5.45 16.69
C GLU A 258 31.77 4.59 17.62
N ARG A 259 30.50 4.97 17.79
CA ARG A 259 29.53 4.28 18.65
C ARG A 259 29.19 2.88 18.16
N ILE A 260 29.22 2.66 16.84
CA ILE A 260 28.96 1.35 16.25
C ILE A 260 30.18 0.44 16.48
N GLY A 261 31.39 0.93 16.22
CA GLY A 261 32.62 0.17 16.30
C GLY A 261 32.83 -0.78 15.10
N ASP A 262 34.10 -1.10 14.81
CA ASP A 262 34.51 -1.86 13.61
C ASP A 262 33.83 -3.24 13.48
N GLU A 263 33.67 -3.96 14.59
CA GLU A 263 33.06 -5.30 14.57
C GLU A 263 31.59 -5.25 14.14
N ASN A 264 30.81 -4.35 14.74
CA ASN A 264 29.40 -4.17 14.40
C ASN A 264 29.23 -3.59 12.99
N PHE A 265 30.13 -2.69 12.58
CA PHE A 265 30.16 -2.17 11.22
C PHE A 265 30.35 -3.31 10.20
N ARG A 266 31.26 -4.26 10.47
CA ARG A 266 31.42 -5.47 9.64
C ARG A 266 30.17 -6.33 9.61
N HIS A 267 29.46 -6.49 10.73
CA HIS A 267 28.18 -7.19 10.75
C HIS A 267 27.10 -6.51 9.89
N ALA A 268 26.94 -5.20 10.01
CA ALA A 268 26.01 -4.42 9.20
C ALA A 268 26.32 -4.49 7.69
N ARG A 269 27.61 -4.41 7.34
CA ARG A 269 28.07 -4.58 5.96
C ARG A 269 27.76 -5.98 5.42
N ASN A 270 28.07 -7.03 6.18
CA ASN A 270 27.78 -8.42 5.77
C ASN A 270 26.27 -8.66 5.60
N PHE A 271 25.43 -7.98 6.39
CA PHE A 271 23.99 -8.01 6.19
C PHE A 271 23.57 -7.42 4.83
N VAL A 272 24.18 -6.32 4.39
CA VAL A 272 23.93 -5.77 3.03
C VAL A 272 24.40 -6.76 1.94
N GLU A 273 25.53 -7.44 2.16
CA GLU A 273 25.99 -8.51 1.24
C GLU A 273 24.95 -9.64 1.11
N GLU A 274 24.42 -10.12 2.24
CA GLU A 274 23.39 -11.16 2.26
C GLU A 274 22.11 -10.71 1.54
N VAL A 275 21.65 -9.48 1.80
CA VAL A 275 20.48 -8.93 1.12
C VAL A 275 20.72 -8.87 -0.39
N ALA A 276 21.88 -8.37 -0.84
CA ALA A 276 22.20 -8.27 -2.25
C ALA A 276 22.22 -9.64 -2.97
N GLN A 277 22.68 -10.70 -2.30
CA GLN A 277 22.69 -12.07 -2.84
C GLN A 277 21.29 -12.68 -2.95
N ARG A 278 20.38 -12.29 -2.06
CA ARG A 278 19.01 -12.83 -2.00
C ARG A 278 18.03 -12.08 -2.88
N LEU A 279 18.29 -10.80 -3.15
CA LEU A 279 17.49 -10.01 -4.08
C LEU A 279 17.68 -10.53 -5.51
N THR A 280 16.57 -10.55 -6.26
CA THR A 280 16.68 -10.65 -7.71
C THR A 280 17.08 -9.27 -8.24
N LEU A 281 18.31 -9.15 -8.70
CA LEU A 281 18.84 -7.91 -9.26
C LEU A 281 18.40 -7.72 -10.72
N ALA A 282 18.34 -6.46 -11.15
CA ALA A 282 18.06 -6.09 -12.53
C ALA A 282 19.07 -6.71 -13.51
N LYS A 283 18.65 -6.87 -14.76
CA LYS A 283 19.51 -7.40 -15.83
C LYS A 283 20.31 -6.31 -16.55
N GLN A 284 19.84 -5.07 -16.46
CA GLN A 284 20.41 -3.88 -17.09
C GLN A 284 19.97 -2.62 -16.34
N ASP A 285 20.58 -1.47 -16.65
CA ASP A 285 20.36 -0.24 -15.88
C ASP A 285 18.94 0.36 -16.02
N ASP A 286 18.25 0.10 -17.12
CA ASP A 286 16.90 0.58 -17.40
C ASP A 286 15.81 -0.51 -17.29
N ASP A 287 16.14 -1.66 -16.69
CA ASP A 287 15.20 -2.78 -16.46
C ASP A 287 13.94 -2.29 -15.73
N ASP A 288 12.75 -2.66 -16.23
CA ASP A 288 11.47 -2.27 -15.64
C ASP A 288 11.02 -3.21 -14.51
N LEU A 289 11.88 -4.15 -14.13
CA LEU A 289 11.70 -5.10 -13.02
C LEU A 289 12.95 -5.15 -12.13
N ASN A 290 12.86 -5.82 -10.99
CA ASN A 290 13.99 -6.21 -10.14
C ASN A 290 14.73 -5.04 -9.46
N ALA A 291 15.62 -5.39 -8.53
CA ALA A 291 16.31 -4.44 -7.69
C ALA A 291 17.63 -3.93 -8.30
N ARG A 292 17.95 -2.65 -8.07
CA ARG A 292 19.33 -2.13 -8.10
C ARG A 292 19.67 -1.59 -6.72
N ILE A 293 20.93 -1.69 -6.32
CA ILE A 293 21.34 -1.25 -4.99
C ILE A 293 22.52 -0.29 -5.05
N ALA A 294 22.56 0.65 -4.11
CA ALA A 294 23.66 1.56 -3.84
C ALA A 294 24.03 1.47 -2.36
N PHE A 295 25.29 1.76 -2.02
CA PHE A 295 25.75 1.77 -0.65
C PHE A 295 26.61 3.00 -0.37
N LEU A 296 26.24 3.71 0.69
CA LEU A 296 26.94 4.86 1.23
C LEU A 296 27.19 4.63 2.73
N GLN A 297 28.43 4.87 3.15
CA GLN A 297 28.74 5.03 4.57
C GLN A 297 28.79 6.52 4.90
N TYR A 298 28.34 6.90 6.10
CA TYR A 298 28.41 8.28 6.57
C TYR A 298 29.00 8.41 7.98
N GLY A 299 29.69 9.52 8.22
CA GLY A 299 30.18 9.94 9.52
C GLY A 299 29.68 11.35 9.84
N GLY A 300 30.61 12.27 10.12
CA GLY A 300 30.30 13.68 10.37
C GLY A 300 29.75 14.43 9.14
N GLU A 301 29.48 15.73 9.30
CA GLU A 301 28.78 16.55 8.29
C GLU A 301 29.38 16.48 6.87
N THR A 302 30.69 16.30 6.74
CA THR A 302 31.41 16.28 5.45
C THR A 302 32.06 14.94 5.12
N GLU A 303 31.73 13.88 5.86
CA GLU A 303 32.36 12.57 5.75
C GLU A 303 31.37 11.54 5.22
N GLN A 304 31.15 11.55 3.91
CA GLN A 304 30.31 10.57 3.23
C GLN A 304 31.14 9.84 2.18
N GLN A 305 31.03 8.51 2.15
CA GLN A 305 31.76 7.65 1.21
C GLN A 305 30.78 6.74 0.48
N ILE A 306 30.62 6.96 -0.83
CA ILE A 306 29.89 6.04 -1.71
C ILE A 306 30.82 4.88 -2.04
N ALA A 307 30.48 3.67 -1.59
CA ALA A 307 31.22 2.47 -1.98
C ALA A 307 30.88 2.05 -3.42
N PHE A 308 29.61 2.20 -3.80
CA PHE A 308 29.12 2.02 -5.16
C PHE A 308 27.77 2.74 -5.33
N SER A 309 27.56 3.34 -6.51
CA SER A 309 26.27 3.90 -6.92
C SER A 309 25.30 2.80 -7.34
N LEU A 310 24.04 3.16 -7.67
CA LEU A 310 23.00 2.22 -8.08
C LEU A 310 23.51 1.28 -9.18
N THR A 311 23.62 -0.01 -8.85
CA THR A 311 24.09 -1.05 -9.77
C THR A 311 23.31 -2.34 -9.57
N HIS A 312 23.34 -3.17 -10.60
CA HIS A 312 22.79 -4.52 -10.63
C HIS A 312 23.90 -5.59 -10.71
N ASN A 313 25.16 -5.16 -10.79
CA ASN A 313 26.30 -6.07 -10.93
C ASN A 313 26.72 -6.61 -9.56
N ILE A 314 26.39 -7.88 -9.30
CA ILE A 314 26.71 -8.53 -8.04
C ILE A 314 28.21 -8.55 -7.74
N THR A 315 29.07 -8.69 -8.75
CA THR A 315 30.53 -8.68 -8.56
C THR A 315 31.00 -7.32 -8.07
N THR A 316 30.51 -6.24 -8.68
CA THR A 316 30.82 -4.87 -8.22
C THR A 316 30.37 -4.64 -6.79
N ILE A 317 29.17 -5.12 -6.43
CA ILE A 317 28.63 -5.00 -5.07
C ILE A 317 29.54 -5.72 -4.07
N MET A 318 29.85 -7.00 -4.31
CA MET A 318 30.66 -7.81 -3.39
C MET A 318 32.09 -7.27 -3.26
N ASP A 319 32.72 -6.91 -4.37
CA ASP A 319 34.08 -6.38 -4.38
C ASP A 319 34.16 -5.03 -3.65
N SER A 320 33.23 -4.11 -3.93
CA SER A 320 33.20 -2.81 -3.26
C SER A 320 32.93 -2.93 -1.76
N LEU A 321 31.98 -3.78 -1.33
CA LEU A 321 31.69 -4.00 0.09
C LEU A 321 32.94 -4.52 0.82
N SER A 322 33.64 -5.50 0.24
CA SER A 322 34.85 -6.06 0.85
C SER A 322 35.96 -5.03 1.11
N GLN A 323 35.98 -3.93 0.36
CA GLN A 323 36.99 -2.87 0.44
C GLN A 323 36.58 -1.66 1.29
N VAL A 324 35.31 -1.57 1.72
CA VAL A 324 34.85 -0.47 2.57
C VAL A 324 35.62 -0.45 3.89
N ARG A 325 36.20 0.71 4.22
CA ARG A 325 36.87 0.94 5.50
C ARG A 325 35.92 1.67 6.45
N TYR A 326 35.84 1.20 7.68
CA TYR A 326 35.10 1.86 8.75
C TYR A 326 35.66 3.27 9.02
N LEU A 327 34.78 4.27 9.14
CA LEU A 327 35.17 5.68 9.30
C LEU A 327 35.67 6.04 10.70
N ASP A 328 35.10 5.45 11.75
CA ASP A 328 35.40 5.79 13.15
C ASP A 328 35.23 7.31 13.43
N SER A 329 34.05 7.84 13.11
CA SER A 329 33.75 9.28 13.19
C SER A 329 32.52 9.62 14.05
N SER A 330 32.08 10.87 14.04
CA SER A 330 30.75 11.30 14.51
C SER A 330 29.64 10.81 13.57
N SER A 331 28.37 10.97 13.95
CA SER A 331 27.21 10.62 13.11
C SER A 331 26.39 11.85 12.76
N ASN A 332 26.21 12.14 11.46
CA ASN A 332 25.27 13.13 10.94
C ASN A 332 24.47 12.59 9.75
N VAL A 333 23.30 12.02 10.05
CA VAL A 333 22.40 11.43 9.05
C VAL A 333 21.79 12.48 8.11
N GLY A 334 21.57 13.72 8.57
CA GLY A 334 20.96 14.78 7.78
C GLY A 334 21.81 15.13 6.54
N SER A 335 23.10 15.39 6.75
CA SER A 335 24.05 15.63 5.66
C SER A 335 24.22 14.39 4.76
N ALA A 336 24.17 13.19 5.33
CA ALA A 336 24.26 11.94 4.56
C ALA A 336 23.11 11.77 3.57
N ILE A 337 21.87 12.05 3.99
CA ILE A 337 20.69 12.02 3.13
C ILE A 337 20.83 13.01 1.98
N ILE A 338 21.19 14.26 2.28
CA ILE A 338 21.34 15.31 1.27
C ILE A 338 22.43 14.91 0.26
N TYR A 339 23.55 14.37 0.75
CA TYR A 339 24.63 13.88 -0.11
C TYR A 339 24.19 12.72 -1.01
N ALA A 340 23.46 11.74 -0.47
CA ALA A 340 22.92 10.62 -1.24
C ALA A 340 21.93 11.09 -2.33
N ILE A 341 21.04 12.03 -2.01
CA ILE A 341 20.11 12.62 -2.98
C ILE A 341 20.88 13.29 -4.13
N ASN A 342 21.91 14.07 -3.80
CA ASN A 342 22.66 14.84 -4.80
C ASN A 342 23.60 13.99 -5.68
N ASN A 343 24.14 12.89 -5.16
CA ASN A 343 25.19 12.13 -5.83
C ASN A 343 24.77 10.71 -6.29
N ILE A 344 23.74 10.12 -5.67
CA ILE A 344 23.23 8.79 -6.03
C ILE A 344 21.91 8.91 -6.79
N VAL A 345 20.99 9.77 -6.32
CA VAL A 345 19.64 9.88 -6.90
C VAL A 345 19.63 10.82 -8.10
N ASN A 346 20.26 11.98 -7.97
CA ASN A 346 20.45 12.95 -9.04
C ASN A 346 21.75 12.63 -9.80
N GLN A 347 21.71 12.52 -11.14
CA GLN A 347 22.97 12.43 -11.89
C GLN A 347 23.71 13.76 -11.88
N GLN A 348 25.04 13.69 -11.83
CA GLN A 348 25.97 14.80 -12.09
C GLN A 348 25.63 15.46 -13.43
N GLY A 349 25.03 16.66 -13.41
CA GLY A 349 24.65 17.42 -14.62
C GLY A 349 23.17 17.78 -14.76
N GLY A 350 22.31 17.35 -13.82
CA GLY A 350 20.98 17.95 -13.57
C GLY A 350 19.90 17.74 -14.65
N ARG A 351 20.16 16.98 -15.73
CA ARG A 351 19.19 16.78 -16.82
C ARG A 351 18.44 15.44 -16.77
N GLN A 352 18.94 14.42 -16.07
CA GLN A 352 18.27 13.12 -15.88
C GLN A 352 18.51 12.57 -14.46
N LYS A 353 17.50 11.91 -13.87
CA LYS A 353 17.65 11.19 -12.59
C LYS A 353 18.41 9.88 -12.83
N ALA A 354 19.27 9.47 -11.88
CA ALA A 354 19.96 8.17 -11.94
C ALA A 354 19.00 7.01 -11.59
N VAL A 355 17.97 7.31 -10.81
CA VAL A 355 16.87 6.42 -10.46
C VAL A 355 15.99 6.18 -11.68
N ARG A 356 15.56 4.93 -11.88
CA ARG A 356 14.65 4.55 -12.97
C ARG A 356 13.31 5.28 -12.82
N ARG A 357 12.74 5.76 -13.93
CA ARG A 357 11.53 6.62 -13.92
C ARG A 357 10.31 6.01 -13.23
N ASN A 358 10.20 4.67 -13.25
CA ASN A 358 9.10 3.93 -12.64
C ASN A 358 9.54 3.11 -11.42
N ALA A 359 10.80 3.25 -10.97
CA ALA A 359 11.27 2.53 -9.80
C ALA A 359 10.81 3.20 -8.52
N GLU A 360 10.44 2.37 -7.55
CA GLU A 360 10.37 2.81 -6.17
C GLU A 360 11.77 3.08 -5.64
N LEU A 361 11.95 4.22 -4.96
CA LEU A 361 13.21 4.61 -4.36
C LEU A 361 13.15 4.34 -2.86
N SER A 362 13.92 3.36 -2.38
CA SER A 362 13.95 2.95 -0.98
C SER A 362 15.27 3.35 -0.32
N PHE A 363 15.21 4.18 0.71
CA PHE A 363 16.34 4.53 1.57
C PHE A 363 16.33 3.63 2.80
N VAL A 364 17.45 2.95 3.05
CA VAL A 364 17.61 2.06 4.21
C VAL A 364 18.73 2.60 5.09
N PHE A 365 18.38 3.08 6.27
CA PHE A 365 19.31 3.57 7.27
C PHE A 365 19.71 2.44 8.21
N ILE A 366 21.00 2.19 8.40
CA ILE A 366 21.50 1.23 9.40
C ILE A 366 22.31 2.03 10.42
N THR A 367 21.82 2.13 11.64
CA THR A 367 22.38 2.99 12.69
C THR A 367 22.18 2.38 14.08
N ASP A 368 22.97 2.83 15.06
CA ASP A 368 22.73 2.54 16.48
C ASP A 368 21.59 3.39 17.07
N GLY A 369 21.03 4.31 16.28
CA GLY A 369 19.88 5.14 16.62
C GLY A 369 20.23 6.47 17.29
N ILE A 370 21.50 6.85 17.42
CA ILE A 370 21.90 8.16 17.94
C ILE A 370 22.75 8.90 16.90
N THR A 371 22.24 10.04 16.46
CA THR A 371 22.90 10.87 15.44
C THR A 371 22.62 12.35 15.71
N ASP A 372 23.53 13.21 15.24
CA ASP A 372 23.28 14.65 15.18
C ASP A 372 22.04 14.93 14.30
N SER A 373 21.20 15.87 14.77
CA SER A 373 19.96 16.31 14.13
C SER A 373 20.15 17.54 13.23
N LYS A 374 21.37 18.08 13.13
CA LYS A 374 21.67 19.17 12.21
C LYS A 374 21.31 18.79 10.77
N ASN A 375 20.69 19.71 10.04
CA ASN A 375 20.20 19.55 8.66
C ASN A 375 19.12 18.45 8.48
N LEU A 376 18.67 17.78 9.55
CA LEU A 376 17.70 16.68 9.46
C LEU A 376 16.37 17.14 8.84
N ALA A 377 15.83 18.29 9.23
CA ALA A 377 14.57 18.80 8.67
C ALA A 377 14.63 19.04 7.14
N GLU A 378 15.76 19.57 6.65
CA GLU A 378 15.99 19.79 5.21
C GLU A 378 16.17 18.45 4.48
N ALA A 379 16.92 17.52 5.09
CA ALA A 379 17.11 16.18 4.59
C ALA A 379 15.78 15.42 4.41
N LEU A 380 14.91 15.44 5.42
CA LEU A 380 13.58 14.82 5.35
C LEU A 380 12.69 15.47 4.30
N THR A 381 12.80 16.79 4.12
CA THR A 381 12.11 17.49 3.04
C THR A 381 12.61 17.03 1.67
N SER A 382 13.90 16.75 1.54
CA SER A 382 14.51 16.24 0.31
C SER A 382 14.09 14.81 -0.01
N LEU A 383 14.01 13.92 0.99
CA LEU A 383 13.45 12.57 0.83
C LEU A 383 12.00 12.60 0.32
N ARG A 384 11.14 13.42 0.94
CA ARG A 384 9.74 13.58 0.52
C ARG A 384 9.63 14.11 -0.90
N LYS A 385 10.44 15.10 -1.28
CA LYS A 385 10.47 15.64 -2.66
C LYS A 385 10.95 14.61 -3.69
N ALA A 386 11.79 13.66 -3.27
CA ALA A 386 12.26 12.58 -4.12
C ALA A 386 11.25 11.44 -4.26
N ASP A 387 10.11 11.49 -3.55
CA ASP A 387 9.14 10.38 -3.45
C ASP A 387 9.80 9.09 -2.92
N ALA A 388 10.76 9.26 -1.99
CA ALA A 388 11.53 8.16 -1.41
C ALA A 388 10.80 7.53 -0.21
N MET A 389 10.77 6.20 -0.19
CA MET A 389 10.43 5.42 1.01
C MET A 389 11.63 5.36 1.94
N SER A 390 11.38 5.32 3.24
CA SER A 390 12.43 5.35 4.26
C SER A 390 12.25 4.20 5.24
N THR A 391 13.28 3.38 5.38
CA THR A 391 13.35 2.23 6.31
C THR A 391 14.52 2.42 7.24
N VAL A 392 14.34 2.21 8.55
CA VAL A 392 15.38 2.41 9.54
C VAL A 392 15.63 1.12 10.29
N ILE A 393 16.84 0.58 10.18
CA ILE A 393 17.37 -0.51 11.00
C ILE A 393 18.12 0.12 12.17
N ALA A 394 17.49 0.14 13.34
CA ALA A 394 18.05 0.63 14.59
C ALA A 394 18.52 -0.53 15.45
N VAL A 395 19.82 -0.56 15.79
CA VAL A 395 20.41 -1.65 16.54
C VAL A 395 20.96 -1.19 17.88
N GLY A 396 20.55 -1.85 18.97
CA GLY A 396 20.95 -1.52 20.33
C GLY A 396 19.79 -1.03 21.20
N SER A 397 20.08 -0.78 22.47
CA SER A 397 19.08 -0.41 23.48
C SER A 397 18.92 1.09 23.69
N ASP A 398 19.93 1.88 23.31
CA ASP A 398 20.00 3.32 23.54
C ASP A 398 19.80 4.04 22.20
N VAL A 399 18.54 4.36 21.89
CA VAL A 399 18.10 4.87 20.58
C VAL A 399 17.25 6.13 20.76
N ASP A 400 17.46 7.12 19.89
CA ASP A 400 16.61 8.31 19.86
C ASP A 400 15.32 8.00 19.07
N SER A 401 14.25 7.70 19.80
CA SER A 401 12.96 7.35 19.19
C SER A 401 12.35 8.47 18.33
N GLU A 402 12.67 9.74 18.63
CA GLU A 402 12.15 10.86 17.87
C GLU A 402 12.86 10.94 16.52
N VAL A 403 14.20 10.85 16.52
CA VAL A 403 14.99 10.85 15.28
C VAL A 403 14.62 9.65 14.41
N LEU A 404 14.47 8.45 14.99
CA LEU A 404 14.06 7.26 14.23
C LEU A 404 12.67 7.44 13.60
N SER A 405 11.71 7.99 14.35
CA SER A 405 10.37 8.27 13.83
C SER A 405 10.38 9.31 12.73
N GLN A 406 11.25 10.32 12.82
CA GLN A 406 11.40 11.34 11.79
C GLN A 406 12.06 10.77 10.53
N LEU A 407 13.12 9.97 10.68
CA LEU A 407 13.80 9.28 9.58
C LEU A 407 12.85 8.36 8.83
N ALA A 408 12.04 7.57 9.56
CA ALA A 408 11.01 6.73 8.98
C ALA A 408 9.77 7.51 8.47
N LEU A 409 9.86 8.85 8.37
CA LEU A 409 8.81 9.74 7.87
C LEU A 409 7.45 9.62 8.61
N GLY A 410 7.48 9.18 9.88
CA GLY A 410 6.31 8.97 10.73
C GLY A 410 5.77 7.54 10.72
N ASP A 411 6.27 6.68 9.84
CA ASP A 411 5.91 5.26 9.81
C ASP A 411 6.73 4.49 10.84
N ARG A 412 6.07 4.05 11.91
CA ARG A 412 6.75 3.33 13.00
C ARG A 412 7.19 1.92 12.64
N ALA A 413 6.58 1.32 11.62
CA ALA A 413 6.84 -0.06 11.27
C ALA A 413 7.88 -0.21 10.16
N ALA A 414 8.18 0.87 9.47
CA ALA A 414 9.43 1.02 8.74
C ALA A 414 10.68 1.05 9.66
N ILE A 415 10.51 0.99 10.99
CA ILE A 415 11.60 0.92 11.97
C ILE A 415 11.82 -0.52 12.44
N PHE A 416 12.88 -1.13 11.95
CA PHE A 416 13.37 -2.44 12.33
C PHE A 416 14.30 -2.32 13.54
N ARG A 417 13.95 -2.96 14.65
CA ARG A 417 14.76 -2.95 15.87
C ARG A 417 15.41 -4.29 16.09
N GLU A 418 16.71 -4.29 16.35
CA GLU A 418 17.45 -5.47 16.82
C GLU A 418 18.36 -5.12 17.98
N LYS A 419 18.74 -6.13 18.77
CA LYS A 419 19.58 -5.90 19.95
C LYS A 419 21.06 -5.80 19.63
N GLU A 420 21.51 -6.57 18.64
CA GLU A 420 22.92 -6.75 18.30
C GLU A 420 23.08 -6.85 16.78
N PHE A 421 24.14 -6.26 16.23
CA PHE A 421 24.37 -6.25 14.78
C PHE A 421 24.58 -7.66 14.20
N ALA A 422 25.16 -8.57 14.99
CA ALA A 422 25.33 -9.97 14.63
C ALA A 422 23.99 -10.71 14.34
N LEU A 423 22.85 -10.15 14.79
CA LEU A 423 21.53 -10.74 14.57
C LEU A 423 20.91 -10.34 13.22
N LEU A 424 21.43 -9.31 12.55
CA LEU A 424 20.89 -8.83 11.28
C LEU A 424 20.93 -9.91 10.19
N SER A 425 21.98 -10.73 10.15
CA SER A 425 22.11 -11.85 9.21
C SER A 425 21.36 -13.13 9.62
N ARG A 426 20.57 -13.11 10.71
CA ARG A 426 19.76 -14.28 11.05
C ARG A 426 18.56 -14.36 10.11
N PRO A 427 18.20 -15.56 9.61
CA PRO A 427 17.07 -15.73 8.69
C PRO A 427 15.79 -15.05 9.16
N GLY A 428 15.50 -15.10 10.47
CA GLY A 428 14.31 -14.45 11.02
C GLY A 428 14.26 -12.93 10.82
N PHE A 429 15.39 -12.23 10.91
CA PHE A 429 15.43 -10.79 10.63
C PHE A 429 15.55 -10.52 9.14
N SER A 430 16.50 -11.17 8.47
CA SER A 430 16.79 -10.91 7.05
C SER A 430 15.61 -11.27 6.14
N ASP A 431 14.83 -12.33 6.45
CA ASP A 431 13.59 -12.66 5.74
C ASP A 431 12.52 -11.58 5.90
N ARG A 432 12.33 -11.07 7.12
CA ARG A 432 11.36 -10.00 7.38
C ARG A 432 11.76 -8.72 6.65
N PHE A 433 13.04 -8.36 6.71
CA PHE A 433 13.54 -7.17 6.04
C PHE A 433 13.42 -7.28 4.52
N ILE A 434 13.82 -8.42 3.91
CA ILE A 434 13.70 -8.63 2.47
C ILE A 434 12.24 -8.59 2.02
N ARG A 435 11.30 -9.15 2.80
CA ARG A 435 9.87 -9.05 2.51
C ARG A 435 9.36 -7.60 2.57
N TRP A 436 9.88 -6.79 3.47
CA TRP A 436 9.48 -5.39 3.60
C TRP A 436 9.95 -4.55 2.40
N ILE A 437 11.19 -4.73 1.95
CA ILE A 437 11.73 -3.95 0.83
C ILE A 437 11.22 -4.39 -0.56
N CYS A 438 10.43 -5.46 -0.68
CA CYS A 438 10.12 -6.12 -1.96
C CYS A 438 8.65 -6.13 -2.41
#